data_AF-A0A4Q5Z6M7-F1
#
_entry.id   AF-A0A4Q5Z6M7-F1
#
_cell.length_a   1.000
_cell.length_b   1.000
_cell.length_c   1.000
_cell.angle_alpha   90.00
_cell.angle_beta   90.00
_cell.angle_gamma   90.00
#
_symmetry.space_group_name_H-M   'P 1'
#
loop_
_entity.id
_entity.type
_entity.pdbx_description
1 polymer ?
#
loop_
_entity_poly.entity_id
_entity_poly.type
_entity_poly.pdbx_seq_one_letter_code
_entity_poly.pdbx_strand_id
1 'polypeptide(L)'
;MKNVLLTCCLLFTSLLFAQNSSWYKQITGSIDKYPVTMHLHKAGRNYYGYYYYESQQKPIYFSGEDSSVRNKISLVAFSTSNATESFTFAINNETASGTWKKNERSKALPFDGNETKPVIPLTYVYTEGEKKLRPMVAESPQASFFAGSIWPTGTSPLDVFLQKSVVQHYDKKNNGTEIGKLMQRNKTEFFRGYESDFKDVKTADFKESPSMYTVDQSEHILMVYQSPKIATIADFTYVYSGGAHGNYGTSYSSYDLVNKKQLKLTDIVTADGKKRLSALLAKSVRAQFRLKPSAPLTEVLFENRITPNQNFYITGKGIGFSYNPYEIAAYAFGEINVFIPFKEIETNLLPSFKQLLQ
;
A
#
# COMPACT_ATOMS: atom_id res chain seq x y z
N MET A 1 -24.15 63.96 20.62
CA MET A 1 -24.53 62.69 19.98
C MET A 1 -23.73 62.54 18.68
N LYS A 2 -22.65 61.76 18.70
CA LYS A 2 -21.86 61.40 17.52
C LYS A 2 -21.66 59.89 17.59
N ASN A 3 -22.28 59.16 16.66
CA ASN A 3 -22.14 57.72 16.52
C ASN A 3 -20.77 57.41 15.92
N VAL A 4 -19.96 56.63 16.63
CA VAL A 4 -18.74 56.02 16.10
C VAL A 4 -19.12 54.63 15.61
N LEU A 5 -19.11 54.44 14.30
CA LEU A 5 -19.26 53.13 13.66
C LEU A 5 -17.90 52.43 13.75
N LEU A 6 -17.81 51.38 14.57
CA LEU A 6 -16.62 50.55 14.70
C LEU A 6 -16.62 49.51 13.56
N THR A 7 -15.87 49.76 12.50
CA THR A 7 -15.67 48.79 11.41
C THR A 7 -14.65 47.74 11.87
N CYS A 8 -15.15 46.58 12.28
CA CYS A 8 -14.33 45.43 12.65
C CYS A 8 -13.74 44.80 11.37
N CYS A 9 -12.50 45.14 11.02
CA CYS A 9 -11.74 44.43 9.98
C CYS A 9 -11.25 43.09 10.55
N LEU A 10 -12.04 42.04 10.37
CA LEU A 10 -11.57 40.66 10.49
C LEU A 10 -10.66 40.36 9.29
N LEU A 11 -9.35 40.56 9.47
CA LEU A 11 -8.33 40.02 8.58
C LEU A 11 -8.31 38.49 8.74
N PHE A 12 -9.19 37.81 8.01
CA PHE A 12 -8.98 36.41 7.66
C PHE A 12 -7.79 36.38 6.70
N THR A 13 -6.60 36.14 7.24
CA THR A 13 -5.48 35.64 6.45
C THR A 13 -5.81 34.18 6.10
N SER A 14 -6.61 34.00 5.04
CA SER A 14 -6.71 32.73 4.35
C SER A 14 -5.38 32.48 3.65
N LEU A 15 -4.43 31.90 4.38
CA LEU A 15 -3.42 31.04 3.77
C LEU A 15 -4.19 29.85 3.19
N LEU A 16 -4.68 30.03 1.96
CA LEU A 16 -5.05 28.97 1.05
C LEU A 16 -3.78 28.16 0.76
N PHE A 17 -3.38 27.30 1.68
CA PHE A 17 -2.73 26.08 1.26
C PHE A 17 -3.77 25.36 0.43
N ALA A 18 -3.55 25.27 -0.89
CA ALA A 18 -4.27 24.31 -1.71
C ALA A 18 -4.11 22.98 -0.99
N GLN A 19 -5.18 22.52 -0.33
CA GLN A 19 -5.17 21.22 0.31
C GLN A 19 -5.04 20.24 -0.86
N ASN A 20 -3.82 19.74 -1.06
CA ASN A 20 -3.51 18.81 -2.13
C ASN A 20 -4.58 17.70 -2.10
N SER A 21 -5.32 17.56 -3.20
CA SER A 21 -6.49 16.69 -3.25
C SER A 21 -6.13 15.27 -2.82
N SER A 22 -6.92 14.68 -1.92
CA SER A 22 -6.71 13.33 -1.43
C SER A 22 -8.04 12.58 -1.40
N TRP A 23 -8.05 11.33 -1.85
CA TRP A 23 -9.26 10.50 -1.89
C TRP A 23 -8.93 9.04 -2.15
N TYR A 24 -9.92 8.18 -1.91
CA TYR A 24 -9.93 6.78 -2.30
C TYR A 24 -11.11 6.52 -3.26
N LYS A 25 -10.89 5.74 -4.31
CA LYS A 25 -11.93 5.27 -5.24
C LYS A 25 -11.78 3.78 -5.51
N GLN A 26 -12.90 3.07 -5.58
CA GLN A 26 -12.97 1.74 -6.15
C GLN A 26 -13.48 1.85 -7.58
N ILE A 27 -12.72 1.37 -8.56
CA ILE A 27 -13.11 1.37 -9.97
C ILE A 27 -13.28 -0.08 -10.42
N THR A 28 -14.46 -0.43 -10.90
CA THR A 28 -14.70 -1.74 -11.55
C THR A 28 -14.91 -1.55 -13.04
N GLY A 29 -14.31 -2.41 -13.84
CA GLY A 29 -14.31 -2.26 -15.29
C GLY A 29 -13.68 -3.43 -16.01
N SER A 30 -13.07 -3.18 -17.15
CA SER A 30 -12.32 -4.18 -17.90
C SER A 30 -11.07 -3.61 -18.55
N ILE A 31 -10.11 -4.51 -18.76
CA ILE A 31 -9.00 -4.34 -19.70
C ILE A 31 -9.35 -5.20 -20.90
N ASP A 32 -9.70 -4.60 -22.05
CA ASP A 32 -10.31 -5.32 -23.17
C ASP A 32 -11.50 -6.17 -22.66
N LYS A 33 -11.46 -7.49 -22.82
CA LYS A 33 -12.50 -8.42 -22.35
C LYS A 33 -12.32 -8.92 -20.92
N TYR A 34 -11.27 -8.51 -20.21
CA TYR A 34 -10.90 -9.05 -18.91
C TYR A 34 -11.42 -8.15 -17.78
N PRO A 35 -12.41 -8.57 -16.98
CA PRO A 35 -12.92 -7.76 -15.88
C PRO A 35 -11.86 -7.55 -14.80
N VAL A 36 -11.79 -6.32 -14.30
CA VAL A 36 -10.85 -5.89 -13.26
C VAL A 36 -11.53 -5.01 -12.22
N THR A 37 -11.00 -5.05 -11.00
CA THR A 37 -11.27 -4.06 -9.96
C THR A 37 -9.98 -3.40 -9.55
N MET A 38 -10.03 -2.08 -9.35
CA MET A 38 -8.92 -1.22 -8.95
C MET A 38 -9.28 -0.46 -7.66
N HIS A 39 -8.42 -0.54 -6.66
CA HIS A 39 -8.44 0.27 -5.44
C HIS A 39 -7.42 1.41 -5.61
N LEU A 40 -7.88 2.61 -5.93
CA LEU A 40 -7.05 3.77 -6.29
C LEU A 40 -7.04 4.81 -5.16
N HIS A 41 -5.86 5.20 -4.70
CA HIS A 41 -5.65 6.17 -3.63
C HIS A 41 -4.85 7.35 -4.18
N LYS A 42 -5.38 8.58 -4.07
CA LYS A 42 -4.69 9.81 -4.47
C LYS A 42 -4.14 10.53 -3.25
N ALA A 43 -2.88 10.94 -3.29
CA ALA A 43 -2.26 11.87 -2.35
C ALA A 43 -1.55 12.98 -3.15
N GLY A 44 -2.18 14.15 -3.24
CA GLY A 44 -1.69 15.24 -4.07
C GLY A 44 -1.59 14.81 -5.52
N ARG A 45 -0.39 14.80 -6.10
CA ARG A 45 -0.16 14.37 -7.48
C ARG A 45 0.10 12.88 -7.64
N ASN A 46 0.31 12.17 -6.53
CA ASN A 46 0.68 10.77 -6.52
C ASN A 46 -0.53 9.85 -6.39
N TYR A 47 -0.41 8.66 -6.95
CA TYR A 47 -1.40 7.61 -6.92
C TYR A 47 -0.78 6.30 -6.47
N TYR A 48 -1.50 5.56 -5.64
CA TYR A 48 -1.09 4.26 -5.13
C TYR A 48 -2.28 3.31 -5.11
N GLY A 49 -2.01 2.00 -5.18
CA GLY A 49 -3.08 1.04 -5.00
C GLY A 49 -2.79 -0.35 -5.51
N TYR A 50 -3.88 -1.10 -5.62
CA TYR A 50 -3.89 -2.45 -6.15
C TYR A 50 -5.02 -2.60 -7.15
N TYR A 51 -4.78 -3.35 -8.21
CA TYR A 51 -5.86 -3.89 -9.04
C TYR A 51 -5.73 -5.41 -9.11
N TYR A 52 -6.80 -6.06 -9.55
CA TYR A 52 -6.79 -7.48 -9.81
C TYR A 52 -7.79 -7.84 -10.89
N TYR A 53 -7.49 -8.92 -11.62
CA TYR A 53 -8.44 -9.56 -12.53
C TYR A 53 -9.48 -10.33 -11.72
N GLU A 54 -10.76 -10.16 -12.00
CA GLU A 54 -11.85 -10.83 -11.26
C GLU A 54 -11.79 -12.36 -11.33
N SER A 55 -11.20 -12.89 -12.40
CA SER A 55 -11.01 -14.33 -12.58
C SER A 55 -10.09 -14.97 -11.53
N GLN A 56 -9.17 -14.20 -10.95
CA GLN A 56 -8.15 -14.70 -10.03
C GLN A 56 -8.13 -13.98 -8.68
N GLN A 57 -8.53 -12.70 -8.65
CA GLN A 57 -8.39 -11.80 -7.51
C GLN A 57 -7.01 -11.91 -6.83
N LYS A 58 -5.96 -12.01 -7.65
CA LYS A 58 -4.57 -11.87 -7.22
C LYS A 58 -4.21 -10.38 -7.29
N PRO A 59 -3.98 -9.69 -6.16
CA PRO A 59 -3.66 -8.27 -6.16
C PRO A 59 -2.33 -7.99 -6.87
N ILE A 60 -2.31 -6.90 -7.64
CA ILE A 60 -1.12 -6.37 -8.32
C ILE A 60 -0.99 -4.92 -7.91
N TYR A 61 0.11 -4.60 -7.22
CA TYR A 61 0.40 -3.25 -6.77
C TYR A 61 0.70 -2.33 -7.95
N PHE A 62 0.29 -1.07 -7.85
CA PHE A 62 0.72 0.00 -8.74
C PHE A 62 1.01 1.27 -7.95
N SER A 63 1.83 2.11 -8.57
CA SER A 63 2.01 3.51 -8.19
C SER A 63 2.16 4.38 -9.44
N GLY A 64 2.05 5.69 -9.26
CA GLY A 64 2.25 6.63 -10.35
C GLY A 64 1.82 8.03 -9.98
N GLU A 65 1.62 8.87 -10.99
CA GLU A 65 1.36 10.29 -10.81
C GLU A 65 0.45 10.85 -11.89
N ASP A 66 0.00 12.09 -11.70
CA ASP A 66 -0.58 12.89 -12.76
C ASP A 66 0.43 13.02 -13.92
N SER A 67 0.05 12.55 -15.11
CA SER A 67 0.92 12.55 -16.28
C SER A 67 1.18 13.98 -16.81
N SER A 68 2.20 14.12 -17.66
CA SER A 68 2.45 15.37 -18.39
C SER A 68 1.31 15.78 -19.32
N VAL A 69 0.44 14.82 -19.69
CA VAL A 69 -0.80 15.11 -20.42
C VAL A 69 -1.87 15.55 -19.43
N ARG A 70 -2.39 16.77 -19.63
CA ARG A 70 -3.42 17.37 -18.77
C ARG A 70 -4.58 16.38 -18.53
N ASN A 71 -4.96 16.24 -17.26
CA ASN A 71 -6.07 15.40 -16.77
C ASN A 71 -5.93 13.89 -17.04
N LYS A 72 -4.70 13.39 -17.27
CA LYS A 72 -4.43 11.95 -17.35
C LYS A 72 -3.55 11.50 -16.21
N ILE A 73 -3.84 10.30 -15.73
CA ILE A 73 -3.10 9.57 -14.72
C ILE A 73 -2.22 8.55 -15.44
N SER A 74 -0.97 8.42 -15.02
CA SER A 74 -0.06 7.35 -15.46
C SER A 74 0.28 6.46 -14.28
N LEU A 75 -0.01 5.17 -14.39
CA LEU A 75 0.29 4.19 -13.35
C LEU A 75 1.21 3.11 -13.90
N VAL A 76 2.13 2.67 -13.06
CA VAL A 76 3.03 1.55 -13.30
C VAL A 76 2.70 0.46 -12.28
N ALA A 77 2.31 -0.70 -12.78
CA ALA A 77 1.96 -1.88 -12.01
C ALA A 77 3.10 -2.89 -11.99
N PHE A 78 3.41 -3.36 -10.78
CA PHE A 78 4.52 -4.26 -10.52
C PHE A 78 3.98 -5.69 -10.34
N SER A 79 4.24 -6.53 -11.33
CA SER A 79 3.89 -7.95 -11.32
C SER A 79 5.14 -8.80 -11.08
N THR A 80 4.98 -9.94 -10.39
CA THR A 80 6.04 -10.91 -10.06
C THR A 80 6.70 -11.59 -11.27
N SER A 81 6.42 -11.15 -12.50
CA SER A 81 6.80 -11.81 -13.77
C SER A 81 7.77 -11.01 -14.65
N ASN A 82 8.43 -9.98 -14.10
CA ASN A 82 9.26 -9.01 -14.84
C ASN A 82 8.49 -8.20 -15.92
N ALA A 83 7.16 -8.27 -15.91
CA ALA A 83 6.30 -7.46 -16.75
C ALA A 83 5.82 -6.25 -15.95
N THR A 84 6.26 -5.07 -16.37
CA THR A 84 5.77 -3.80 -15.88
C THR A 84 4.51 -3.45 -16.66
N GLU A 85 3.35 -3.74 -16.08
CA GLU A 85 2.08 -3.33 -16.68
C GLU A 85 1.90 -1.84 -16.47
N SER A 86 1.25 -1.13 -17.40
CA SER A 86 1.08 0.32 -17.29
C SER A 86 -0.32 0.75 -17.68
N PHE A 87 -0.89 1.69 -16.94
CA PHE A 87 -2.14 2.36 -17.28
C PHE A 87 -1.89 3.81 -17.67
N THR A 88 -2.68 4.31 -18.62
CA THR A 88 -2.78 5.75 -18.90
C THR A 88 -4.24 6.08 -19.19
N PHE A 89 -4.89 6.80 -18.28
CA PHE A 89 -6.34 7.02 -18.31
C PHE A 89 -6.73 8.36 -17.68
N ALA A 90 -7.96 8.80 -17.93
CA ALA A 90 -8.56 9.95 -17.27
C ALA A 90 -9.74 9.49 -16.41
N ILE A 91 -10.04 10.23 -15.34
CA ILE A 91 -11.27 10.07 -14.56
C ILE A 91 -12.13 11.31 -14.80
N ASN A 92 -13.28 11.12 -15.44
CA ASN A 92 -14.26 12.17 -15.69
C ASN A 92 -15.54 11.79 -14.95
N ASN A 93 -15.90 12.57 -13.92
CA ASN A 93 -16.95 12.24 -12.97
C ASN A 93 -16.68 10.87 -12.31
N GLU A 94 -17.52 9.88 -12.62
CA GLU A 94 -17.46 8.50 -12.12
C GLU A 94 -16.86 7.54 -13.14
N THR A 95 -16.53 7.97 -14.37
CA THR A 95 -16.01 7.08 -15.41
C THR A 95 -14.50 7.23 -15.56
N ALA A 96 -13.79 6.10 -15.57
CA ALA A 96 -12.37 5.99 -15.84
C ALA A 96 -12.17 5.34 -17.22
N SER A 97 -11.53 6.04 -18.15
CA SER A 97 -11.28 5.52 -19.50
C SER A 97 -9.87 5.86 -19.98
N GLY A 98 -9.24 4.90 -20.66
CA GLY A 98 -7.89 5.03 -21.17
C GLY A 98 -7.35 3.73 -21.75
N THR A 99 -6.08 3.47 -21.48
CA THR A 99 -5.37 2.32 -22.03
C THR A 99 -4.55 1.60 -20.98
N TRP A 100 -4.34 0.31 -21.22
CA TRP A 100 -3.43 -0.54 -20.47
C TRP A 100 -2.44 -1.20 -21.43
N LYS A 101 -1.21 -1.42 -20.98
CA LYS A 101 -0.19 -2.20 -21.69
C LYS A 101 0.42 -3.22 -20.74
N LYS A 102 0.62 -4.45 -21.24
CA LYS A 102 1.31 -5.52 -20.50
C LYS A 102 2.80 -5.21 -20.22
N ASN A 103 3.43 -4.51 -21.16
CA ASN A 103 4.79 -4.01 -21.10
C ASN A 103 4.98 -2.95 -22.20
N GLU A 104 6.13 -2.28 -22.21
CA GLU A 104 6.43 -1.21 -23.16
C GLU A 104 6.28 -1.60 -24.63
N ARG A 105 6.56 -2.86 -24.98
CA ARG A 105 6.51 -3.38 -26.36
C ARG A 105 5.14 -3.91 -26.78
N SER A 106 4.21 -4.09 -25.84
CA SER A 106 2.89 -4.66 -26.11
C SER A 106 1.95 -3.64 -26.72
N LYS A 107 1.02 -4.08 -27.57
CA LYS A 107 -0.09 -3.25 -28.06
C LYS A 107 -0.94 -2.77 -26.87
N ALA A 108 -1.35 -1.51 -26.90
CA ALA A 108 -2.28 -0.96 -25.92
C ALA A 108 -3.67 -1.59 -26.08
N LEU A 109 -4.25 -2.01 -24.96
CA LEU A 109 -5.64 -2.45 -24.84
C LEU A 109 -6.48 -1.34 -24.21
N PRO A 110 -7.76 -1.22 -24.54
CA PRO A 110 -8.65 -0.28 -23.87
C PRO A 110 -8.81 -0.66 -22.39
N PHE A 111 -8.87 0.36 -21.54
CA PHE A 111 -9.27 0.25 -20.15
C PHE A 111 -10.46 1.16 -19.92
N ASP A 112 -11.57 0.58 -19.48
CA ASP A 112 -12.81 1.29 -19.20
C ASP A 112 -13.38 0.78 -17.88
N GLY A 113 -13.80 1.70 -17.01
CA GLY A 113 -14.37 1.37 -15.72
C GLY A 113 -15.19 2.50 -15.13
N ASN A 114 -15.97 2.17 -14.10
CA ASN A 114 -16.74 3.15 -13.35
C ASN A 114 -16.38 3.06 -11.87
N GLU A 115 -16.35 4.21 -11.22
CA GLU A 115 -16.35 4.31 -9.77
C GLU A 115 -17.56 3.56 -9.23
N THR A 116 -17.32 2.70 -8.26
CA THR A 116 -18.34 1.95 -7.57
C THR A 116 -18.33 2.33 -6.12
N LYS A 117 -19.51 2.41 -5.53
CA LYS A 117 -19.64 2.67 -4.10
C LYS A 117 -18.95 1.52 -3.34
N PRO A 118 -17.87 1.79 -2.60
CA PRO A 118 -17.20 0.75 -1.85
C PRO A 118 -18.11 0.24 -0.73
N VAL A 119 -17.94 -1.03 -0.35
CA VAL A 119 -18.65 -1.64 0.78
C VAL A 119 -18.37 -0.86 2.05
N ILE A 120 -17.11 -0.45 2.23
CA ILE A 120 -16.66 0.38 3.34
C ILE A 120 -16.47 1.80 2.78
N PRO A 121 -17.22 2.81 3.26
CA PRO A 121 -16.97 4.21 2.92
C PRO A 121 -15.60 4.64 3.45
N LEU A 122 -14.65 4.87 2.53
CA LEU A 122 -13.27 5.19 2.86
C LEU A 122 -12.87 6.50 2.19
N THR A 123 -11.99 7.23 2.84
CA THR A 123 -11.14 8.25 2.21
C THR A 123 -9.68 7.83 2.29
N TYR A 124 -8.80 8.58 1.64
CA TYR A 124 -7.36 8.51 1.85
C TYR A 124 -6.92 9.83 2.49
N VAL A 125 -6.14 9.75 3.55
CA VAL A 125 -5.56 10.91 4.25
C VAL A 125 -4.05 10.75 4.29
N TYR A 126 -3.33 11.86 4.20
CA TYR A 126 -1.88 11.80 4.17
C TYR A 126 -1.24 13.06 4.74
N THR A 127 0.03 12.94 5.10
CA THR A 127 0.92 14.06 5.44
C THR A 127 2.29 13.78 4.86
N GLU A 128 2.94 14.83 4.37
CA GLU A 128 4.29 14.76 3.84
C GLU A 128 5.11 15.96 4.32
N GLY A 129 6.42 15.90 4.10
CA GLY A 129 7.30 17.03 4.32
C GLY A 129 8.74 16.70 3.96
N GLU A 130 9.53 17.75 3.79
CA GLU A 130 10.98 17.64 3.58
C GLU A 130 11.70 18.70 4.41
N LYS A 131 12.93 18.38 4.83
CA LYS A 131 13.76 19.29 5.61
C LYS A 131 15.23 19.13 5.25
N LYS A 132 15.82 20.15 4.63
CA LYS A 132 17.26 20.22 4.39
C LYS A 132 18.01 20.34 5.71
N LEU A 133 19.14 19.64 5.83
CA LEU A 133 20.05 19.73 6.97
C LEU A 133 20.61 21.16 7.17
N ARG A 134 20.94 21.84 6.07
CA ARG A 134 21.40 23.24 6.03
C ARG A 134 20.68 23.97 4.89
N PRO A 135 19.55 24.66 5.15
CA PRO A 135 18.72 25.28 4.10
C PRO A 135 19.43 26.28 3.19
N MET A 136 20.47 26.95 3.71
CA MET A 136 21.28 27.93 2.95
C MET A 136 22.35 27.29 2.04
N VAL A 137 22.53 25.96 2.11
CA VAL A 137 23.48 25.23 1.25
C VAL A 137 22.69 24.56 0.12
N ALA A 138 23.07 24.85 -1.12
CA ALA A 138 22.36 24.39 -2.32
C ALA A 138 22.17 22.86 -2.32
N GLU A 139 23.27 22.12 -2.18
CA GLU A 139 23.34 20.64 -2.15
C GLU A 139 23.38 20.09 -0.71
N SER A 140 22.55 20.65 0.17
CA SER A 140 22.38 20.07 1.49
C SER A 140 21.65 18.72 1.41
N PRO A 141 22.12 17.68 2.11
CA PRO A 141 21.30 16.50 2.43
C PRO A 141 19.97 16.91 3.05
N GLN A 142 18.98 16.03 2.96
CA GLN A 142 17.65 16.29 3.49
C GLN A 142 17.00 15.07 4.12
N ALA A 143 16.07 15.33 5.02
CA ALA A 143 15.08 14.37 5.46
C ALA A 143 13.81 14.50 4.65
N SER A 144 13.25 13.39 4.18
CA SER A 144 11.93 13.31 3.53
C SER A 144 11.02 12.38 4.35
N PHE A 145 9.75 12.78 4.48
CA PHE A 145 8.75 12.03 5.22
C PHE A 145 7.45 11.97 4.43
N PHE A 146 6.88 10.77 4.31
CA PHE A 146 5.53 10.55 3.82
C PHE A 146 4.80 9.55 4.73
N ALA A 147 3.56 9.85 5.09
CA ALA A 147 2.65 8.90 5.69
C ALA A 147 1.26 9.08 5.09
N GLY A 148 0.67 8.00 4.59
CA GLY A 148 -0.66 7.99 4.02
C GLY A 148 -1.45 6.77 4.46
N SER A 149 -2.74 6.94 4.70
CA SER A 149 -3.61 5.87 5.17
C SER A 149 -5.02 6.01 4.63
N ILE A 150 -5.63 4.86 4.32
CA ILE A 150 -7.09 4.79 4.24
C ILE A 150 -7.70 5.17 5.60
N TRP A 151 -8.90 5.75 5.56
CA TRP A 151 -9.67 6.07 6.76
C TRP A 151 -11.16 5.84 6.54
N PRO A 152 -11.82 4.95 7.32
CA PRO A 152 -13.28 4.82 7.31
C PRO A 152 -13.94 6.14 7.73
N THR A 153 -14.88 6.62 6.92
CA THR A 153 -15.55 7.92 7.15
C THR A 153 -16.86 7.79 7.92
N GLY A 154 -17.38 6.57 8.08
CA GLY A 154 -18.58 6.29 8.86
C GLY A 154 -18.32 6.21 10.37
N THR A 155 -19.41 5.99 11.11
CA THR A 155 -19.43 5.87 12.58
C THR A 155 -20.08 4.58 13.05
N SER A 156 -20.35 3.63 12.15
CA SER A 156 -20.91 2.34 12.52
C SER A 156 -19.91 1.54 13.37
N PRO A 157 -20.36 0.50 14.10
CA PRO A 157 -19.45 -0.39 14.82
C PRO A 157 -18.37 -1.03 13.94
N LEU A 158 -18.65 -1.23 12.64
CA LEU A 158 -17.67 -1.72 11.68
C LEU A 158 -16.63 -0.65 11.34
N ASP A 159 -17.08 0.60 11.13
CA ASP A 159 -16.18 1.72 10.85
C ASP A 159 -15.21 1.96 12.02
N VAL A 160 -15.73 1.96 13.25
CA VAL A 160 -14.91 2.11 14.47
C VAL A 160 -13.91 0.96 14.63
N PHE A 161 -14.31 -0.26 14.32
CA PHE A 161 -13.41 -1.42 14.33
C PHE A 161 -12.26 -1.25 13.32
N LEU A 162 -12.57 -0.81 12.10
CA LEU A 162 -11.57 -0.60 11.06
C LEU A 162 -10.68 0.60 11.35
N GLN A 163 -11.22 1.71 11.86
CA GLN A 163 -10.45 2.87 12.32
C GLN A 163 -9.43 2.45 13.38
N LYS A 164 -9.86 1.69 14.39
CA LYS A 164 -8.96 1.15 15.42
C LYS A 164 -7.90 0.23 14.82
N SER A 165 -8.30 -0.64 13.89
CA SER A 165 -7.39 -1.57 13.23
C SER A 165 -6.30 -0.82 12.45
N VAL A 166 -6.66 0.23 11.70
CA VAL A 166 -5.73 1.10 10.97
C VAL A 166 -4.79 1.84 11.93
N VAL A 167 -5.29 2.39 13.03
CA VAL A 167 -4.45 3.08 14.03
C VAL A 167 -3.41 2.14 14.65
N GLN A 168 -3.76 0.86 14.84
CA GLN A 168 -2.87 -0.14 15.41
C GLN A 168 -1.69 -0.52 14.51
N HIS A 169 -1.76 -0.24 13.21
CA HIS A 169 -0.61 -0.38 12.30
C HIS A 169 0.48 0.67 12.62
N TYR A 170 0.10 1.93 12.83
CA TYR A 170 1.03 3.00 13.22
C TYR A 170 1.48 2.92 14.69
N ASP A 171 0.55 2.63 15.60
CA ASP A 171 0.83 2.61 17.03
C ASP A 171 -0.05 1.57 17.72
N LYS A 172 0.54 0.39 17.97
CA LYS A 172 -0.13 -0.75 18.62
C LYS A 172 -0.71 -0.44 20.00
N LYS A 173 -0.23 0.62 20.67
CA LYS A 173 -0.71 1.03 22.01
C LYS A 173 -1.80 2.09 21.94
N ASN A 174 -2.06 2.67 20.76
CA ASN A 174 -3.05 3.71 20.57
C ASN A 174 -4.43 3.11 20.27
N ASN A 175 -5.46 3.62 20.95
CA ASN A 175 -6.83 3.09 20.85
C ASN A 175 -7.87 4.15 20.47
N GLY A 176 -7.48 5.36 20.04
CA GLY A 176 -8.48 6.40 19.75
C GLY A 176 -7.98 7.71 19.15
N THR A 177 -6.70 7.81 18.77
CA THR A 177 -6.23 8.99 18.04
C THR A 177 -6.64 8.87 16.58
N GLU A 178 -7.25 9.92 16.04
CA GLU A 178 -7.52 10.03 14.60
C GLU A 178 -6.21 9.93 13.80
N ILE A 179 -6.23 9.18 12.70
CA ILE A 179 -5.00 8.78 12.00
C ILE A 179 -4.18 9.99 11.50
N GLY A 180 -4.85 11.06 11.06
CA GLY A 180 -4.19 12.29 10.64
C GLY A 180 -3.35 12.90 11.75
N LYS A 181 -3.90 13.02 12.97
CA LYS A 181 -3.14 13.51 14.14
C LYS A 181 -1.95 12.62 14.49
N LEU A 182 -2.11 11.30 14.39
CA LEU A 182 -1.02 10.35 14.63
C LEU A 182 0.11 10.53 13.61
N MET A 183 -0.21 10.60 12.32
CA MET A 183 0.78 10.83 11.27
C MET A 183 1.49 12.18 11.43
N GLN A 184 0.78 13.24 11.83
CA GLN A 184 1.41 14.56 12.09
C GLN A 184 2.35 14.53 13.30
N ARG A 185 2.01 13.79 14.36
CA ARG A 185 2.89 13.56 15.50
C ARG A 185 4.16 12.84 15.05
N ASN A 186 4.02 11.72 14.34
CA ASN A 186 5.16 10.94 13.84
C ASN A 186 6.05 11.78 12.92
N LYS A 187 5.48 12.60 12.04
CA LYS A 187 6.23 13.55 11.21
C LYS A 187 7.04 14.56 12.04
N THR A 188 6.43 15.10 13.09
CA THR A 188 7.10 16.07 13.99
C THR A 188 8.25 15.41 14.74
N GLU A 189 8.06 14.18 15.22
CA GLU A 189 9.09 13.40 15.90
C GLU A 189 10.23 13.02 14.95
N PHE A 190 9.91 12.61 13.72
CA PHE A 190 10.89 12.31 12.68
C PHE A 190 11.82 13.49 12.39
N PHE A 191 11.29 14.68 12.13
CA PHE A 191 12.13 15.85 11.84
C PHE A 191 12.92 16.34 13.06
N ARG A 192 12.36 16.19 14.28
CA ARG A 192 13.09 16.49 15.51
C ARG A 192 14.26 15.53 15.71
N GLY A 193 14.05 14.24 15.44
CA GLY A 193 15.10 13.22 15.44
C GLY A 193 16.21 13.56 14.45
N TYR A 194 15.85 13.83 13.20
CA TYR A 194 16.81 14.22 12.16
C TYR A 194 17.67 15.44 12.55
N GLU A 195 17.05 16.49 13.10
CA GLU A 195 17.80 17.65 13.59
C GLU A 195 18.74 17.31 14.74
N SER A 196 18.28 16.48 15.68
CA SER A 196 19.07 16.05 16.83
C SER A 196 20.27 15.21 16.40
N ASP A 197 20.06 14.25 15.49
CA ASP A 197 21.07 13.29 15.05
C ASP A 197 22.19 13.97 14.25
N PHE A 198 21.86 15.04 13.51
CA PHE A 198 22.81 15.73 12.62
C PHE A 198 23.14 17.17 13.04
N LYS A 199 22.85 17.55 14.29
CA LYS A 199 23.10 18.91 14.81
C LYS A 199 24.56 19.34 14.69
N ASP A 200 25.49 18.42 14.98
CA ASP A 200 26.93 18.69 15.06
C ASP A 200 27.68 18.42 13.73
N VAL A 201 26.97 17.97 12.69
CA VAL A 201 27.57 17.67 11.37
C VAL A 201 28.04 18.96 10.71
N LYS A 202 29.31 18.99 10.27
CA LYS A 202 29.86 20.15 9.56
C LYS A 202 29.53 20.05 8.08
N THR A 203 29.47 21.20 7.42
CA THR A 203 29.24 21.28 5.97
C THR A 203 30.31 20.58 5.15
N ALA A 204 31.55 20.50 5.63
CA ALA A 204 32.60 19.74 4.95
C ALA A 204 32.27 18.24 4.92
N ASP A 205 31.89 17.67 6.07
CA ASP A 205 31.63 16.24 6.25
C ASP A 205 30.52 15.75 5.30
N PHE A 206 29.39 16.47 5.22
CA PHE A 206 28.31 16.05 4.33
C PHE A 206 28.53 16.39 2.86
N LYS A 207 29.47 17.27 2.52
CA LYS A 207 29.84 17.49 1.11
C LYS A 207 30.62 16.30 0.55
N GLU A 208 31.40 15.64 1.38
CA GLU A 208 32.15 14.44 0.99
C GLU A 208 31.25 13.22 0.83
N SER A 209 30.19 13.10 1.64
CA SER A 209 29.29 11.94 1.63
C SER A 209 27.84 12.32 1.94
N PRO A 210 27.15 13.06 1.04
CA PRO A 210 25.82 13.60 1.32
C PRO A 210 24.77 12.52 1.59
N SER A 211 24.91 11.35 0.95
CA SER A 211 24.00 10.23 1.12
C SER A 211 23.94 9.69 2.54
N MET A 212 25.01 9.85 3.35
CA MET A 212 25.07 9.41 4.74
C MET A 212 24.21 10.27 5.69
N TYR A 213 23.78 11.44 5.22
CA TYR A 213 23.01 12.42 5.98
C TYR A 213 21.63 12.69 5.36
N THR A 214 21.27 11.94 4.31
CA THR A 214 19.93 11.92 3.74
C THR A 214 19.13 10.82 4.43
N VAL A 215 17.92 11.16 4.88
CA VAL A 215 17.02 10.21 5.53
C VAL A 215 15.67 10.27 4.82
N ASP A 216 15.05 9.14 4.56
CA ASP A 216 13.73 9.07 3.95
C ASP A 216 12.89 8.03 4.70
N GLN A 217 11.63 8.37 4.97
CA GLN A 217 10.67 7.47 5.59
C GLN A 217 9.34 7.60 4.88
N SER A 218 8.82 6.47 4.40
CA SER A 218 7.51 6.40 3.76
C SER A 218 6.65 5.29 4.36
N GLU A 219 5.38 5.58 4.63
CA GLU A 219 4.39 4.63 5.11
C GLU A 219 3.07 4.77 4.33
N HIS A 220 2.52 3.65 3.85
CA HIS A 220 1.29 3.61 3.06
C HIS A 220 0.37 2.49 3.54
N ILE A 221 -0.76 2.86 4.15
CA ILE A 221 -1.85 1.92 4.44
C ILE A 221 -2.91 2.01 3.34
N LEU A 222 -3.01 0.97 2.52
CA LEU A 222 -3.82 0.92 1.31
C LEU A 222 -4.87 -0.19 1.40
N MET A 223 -6.05 0.04 0.81
CA MET A 223 -7.03 -1.03 0.57
C MET A 223 -6.55 -1.92 -0.58
N VAL A 224 -6.54 -3.24 -0.35
CA VAL A 224 -6.11 -4.26 -1.33
C VAL A 224 -7.29 -4.98 -1.95
N TYR A 225 -8.28 -5.30 -1.11
CA TYR A 225 -9.47 -6.07 -1.49
C TYR A 225 -10.61 -5.78 -0.51
N GLN A 226 -11.84 -5.69 -1.00
CA GLN A 226 -13.02 -5.69 -0.15
C GLN A 226 -14.21 -6.44 -0.75
N SER A 227 -15.01 -7.03 0.13
CA SER A 227 -16.34 -7.58 -0.13
C SER A 227 -17.25 -7.25 1.07
N PRO A 228 -18.55 -7.57 1.03
CA PRO A 228 -19.43 -7.41 2.20
C PRO A 228 -18.94 -8.08 3.49
N LYS A 229 -18.08 -9.10 3.40
CA LYS A 229 -17.66 -9.93 4.55
C LYS A 229 -16.16 -9.91 4.82
N ILE A 230 -15.32 -9.52 3.85
CA ILE A 230 -13.86 -9.53 3.98
C ILE A 230 -13.30 -8.18 3.53
N ALA A 231 -12.36 -7.63 4.29
CA ALA A 231 -11.48 -6.56 3.81
C ALA A 231 -10.03 -6.93 4.04
N THR A 232 -9.15 -6.50 3.14
CA THR A 232 -7.70 -6.68 3.25
C THR A 232 -7.01 -5.36 3.02
N ILE A 233 -6.12 -5.01 3.94
CA ILE A 233 -5.28 -3.82 3.86
C ILE A 233 -3.82 -4.24 3.75
N ALA A 234 -3.04 -3.42 3.05
CA ALA A 234 -1.59 -3.49 3.00
C ALA A 234 -1.04 -2.28 3.76
N ASP A 235 0.03 -2.49 4.51
CA ASP A 235 0.79 -1.48 5.21
C ASP A 235 2.25 -1.62 4.77
N PHE A 236 2.62 -0.78 3.80
CA PHE A 236 3.96 -0.71 3.25
C PHE A 236 4.77 0.33 4.04
N THR A 237 6.00 -0.06 4.41
CA THR A 237 6.97 0.82 5.07
C THR A 237 8.27 0.83 4.29
N TYR A 238 8.88 2.00 4.17
CA TYR A 238 10.23 2.22 3.63
C TYR A 238 11.01 3.15 4.55
N VAL A 239 12.26 2.80 4.82
CA VAL A 239 13.20 3.64 5.57
C VAL A 239 14.56 3.62 4.88
N TYR A 240 15.09 4.80 4.60
CA TYR A 240 16.49 5.04 4.25
C TYR A 240 17.10 5.95 5.30
N SER A 241 18.22 5.56 5.88
CA SER A 241 18.89 6.30 6.94
C SER A 241 20.38 6.51 6.63
N GLY A 242 20.71 6.67 5.35
CA GLY A 242 22.09 6.61 4.85
C GLY A 242 22.55 5.20 4.45
N GLY A 243 23.66 5.14 3.71
CA GLY A 243 24.29 3.88 3.27
C GLY A 243 23.99 3.51 1.81
N ALA A 244 24.01 2.21 1.52
CA ALA A 244 23.94 1.70 0.14
C ALA A 244 22.51 1.66 -0.43
N HIS A 245 21.50 1.36 0.40
CA HIS A 245 20.09 1.28 0.00
C HIS A 245 19.16 1.43 1.22
N GLY A 246 17.87 1.70 0.97
CA GLY A 246 16.85 1.66 2.02
C GLY A 246 16.34 0.25 2.32
N ASN A 247 15.62 0.09 3.41
CA ASN A 247 14.89 -1.15 3.74
C ASN A 247 13.39 -0.90 3.62
N TYR A 248 12.67 -1.93 3.21
CA TYR A 248 11.22 -1.87 3.06
C TYR A 248 10.56 -3.20 3.35
N GLY A 249 9.24 -3.16 3.53
CA GLY A 249 8.40 -4.33 3.65
C GLY A 249 6.93 -3.96 3.68
N THR A 250 6.10 -4.90 3.25
CA THR A 250 4.65 -4.79 3.25
C THR A 250 4.06 -5.80 4.21
N SER A 251 3.36 -5.31 5.24
CA SER A 251 2.54 -6.16 6.11
C SER A 251 1.09 -6.16 5.63
N TYR A 252 0.43 -7.31 5.72
CA TYR A 252 -0.95 -7.47 5.31
C TYR A 252 -1.84 -7.86 6.50
N SER A 253 -3.04 -7.29 6.53
CA SER A 253 -4.07 -7.64 7.49
C SER A 253 -5.39 -7.88 6.78
N SER A 254 -5.96 -9.08 6.95
CA SER A 254 -7.30 -9.41 6.48
C SER A 254 -8.29 -9.47 7.64
N TYR A 255 -9.49 -8.97 7.43
CA TYR A 255 -10.52 -8.82 8.44
C TYR A 255 -11.80 -9.55 8.02
N ASP A 256 -12.39 -10.27 8.98
CA ASP A 256 -13.77 -10.71 8.96
C ASP A 256 -14.65 -9.52 9.40
N LEU A 257 -15.41 -8.97 8.45
CA LEU A 257 -16.27 -7.81 8.68
C LEU A 257 -17.57 -8.17 9.41
N VAL A 258 -17.99 -9.44 9.38
CA VAL A 258 -19.18 -9.92 10.09
C VAL A 258 -18.88 -9.98 11.58
N ASN A 259 -17.75 -10.59 11.93
CA ASN A 259 -17.35 -10.79 13.32
C ASN A 259 -16.42 -9.69 13.86
N LYS A 260 -16.09 -8.67 13.05
CA LYS A 260 -15.20 -7.55 13.42
C LYS A 260 -13.90 -8.04 14.05
N LYS A 261 -13.20 -8.90 13.31
CA LYS A 261 -12.01 -9.61 13.79
C LYS A 261 -10.94 -9.66 12.69
N GLN A 262 -9.68 -9.46 13.06
CA GLN A 262 -8.55 -9.79 12.19
C GLN A 262 -8.40 -11.31 12.06
N LEU A 263 -8.41 -11.81 10.82
CA LEU A 263 -8.25 -13.22 10.51
C LEU A 263 -6.84 -13.68 10.85
N LYS A 264 -6.76 -14.83 11.53
CA LYS A 264 -5.52 -15.59 11.72
C LYS A 264 -5.53 -16.79 10.80
N LEU A 265 -4.36 -17.36 10.50
CA LEU A 265 -4.28 -18.56 9.66
C LEU A 265 -5.10 -19.73 10.23
N THR A 266 -5.23 -19.82 11.55
CA THR A 266 -6.07 -20.80 12.27
C THR A 266 -7.56 -20.57 12.12
N ASP A 267 -8.00 -19.40 11.66
CA ASP A 267 -9.40 -19.12 11.34
C ASP A 267 -9.75 -19.56 9.90
N ILE A 268 -8.74 -19.89 9.08
CA ILE A 268 -8.88 -20.10 7.63
C ILE A 268 -8.70 -21.57 7.26
N VAL A 269 -7.61 -22.17 7.72
CA VAL A 269 -7.20 -23.54 7.35
C VAL A 269 -7.08 -24.44 8.57
N THR A 270 -7.37 -25.73 8.35
CA THR A 270 -7.06 -26.81 9.28
C THR A 270 -5.54 -27.00 9.48
N ALA A 271 -5.14 -27.78 10.48
CA ALA A 271 -3.73 -28.12 10.71
C ALA A 271 -3.09 -28.82 9.49
N ASP A 272 -3.82 -29.73 8.84
CA ASP A 272 -3.35 -30.37 7.61
C ASP A 272 -3.34 -29.39 6.41
N GLY A 273 -4.24 -28.41 6.41
CA GLY A 273 -4.18 -27.29 5.48
C GLY A 273 -2.89 -26.49 5.57
N LYS A 274 -2.36 -26.26 6.77
CA LYS A 274 -1.04 -25.60 6.93
C LYS A 274 0.09 -26.41 6.29
N LYS A 275 0.07 -27.74 6.42
CA LYS A 275 1.06 -28.63 5.75
C LYS A 275 0.91 -28.57 4.22
N ARG A 276 -0.34 -28.60 3.74
CA ARG A 276 -0.66 -28.49 2.31
C ARG A 276 -0.18 -27.17 1.72
N LEU A 277 -0.32 -26.05 2.46
CA LEU A 277 0.16 -24.75 2.04
C LEU A 277 1.67 -24.74 1.79
N SER A 278 2.50 -25.33 2.66
CA SER A 278 3.96 -25.39 2.43
C SER A 278 4.33 -26.05 1.09
N ALA A 279 3.63 -27.13 0.72
CA ALA A 279 3.84 -27.80 -0.57
C ALA A 279 3.42 -26.92 -1.76
N LEU A 280 2.29 -26.21 -1.64
CA LEU A 280 1.79 -25.31 -2.67
C LEU A 280 2.65 -24.05 -2.82
N LEU A 281 3.15 -23.51 -1.71
CA LEU A 281 4.12 -22.41 -1.68
C LEU A 281 5.39 -22.81 -2.43
N ALA A 282 5.97 -23.98 -2.13
CA ALA A 282 7.16 -24.48 -2.81
C ALA A 282 6.93 -24.66 -4.32
N LYS A 283 5.77 -25.20 -4.72
CA LYS A 283 5.38 -25.33 -6.13
C LYS A 283 5.27 -23.97 -6.82
N SER A 284 4.65 -22.99 -6.15
CA SER A 284 4.41 -21.65 -6.69
C SER A 284 5.71 -20.85 -6.82
N VAL A 285 6.61 -20.92 -5.84
CA VAL A 285 7.96 -20.32 -5.91
C VAL A 285 8.73 -20.88 -7.09
N ARG A 286 8.74 -22.20 -7.29
CA ARG A 286 9.41 -22.81 -8.46
C ARG A 286 8.85 -22.26 -9.77
N ALA A 287 7.53 -22.15 -9.89
CA ALA A 287 6.91 -21.58 -11.09
C ALA A 287 7.27 -20.09 -11.29
N GLN A 288 7.22 -19.29 -10.22
CA GLN A 288 7.52 -17.86 -10.24
C GLN A 288 8.95 -17.58 -10.72
N PHE A 289 9.93 -18.33 -10.21
CA PHE A 289 11.34 -18.17 -10.55
C PHE A 289 11.82 -19.11 -11.67
N ARG A 290 10.89 -19.76 -12.38
CA ARG A 290 11.16 -20.65 -13.53
C ARG A 290 12.12 -21.80 -13.20
N LEU A 291 12.08 -22.28 -11.96
CA LEU A 291 12.83 -23.45 -11.53
C LEU A 291 12.16 -24.73 -12.04
N LYS A 292 12.96 -25.77 -12.30
CA LYS A 292 12.42 -27.10 -12.62
C LYS A 292 11.61 -27.65 -11.42
N PRO A 293 10.57 -28.48 -11.62
CA PRO A 293 9.75 -29.00 -10.52
C PRO A 293 10.54 -29.70 -9.39
N SER A 294 11.66 -30.36 -9.72
CA SER A 294 12.55 -31.04 -8.77
C SER A 294 13.75 -30.21 -8.31
N ALA A 295 13.93 -28.99 -8.84
CA ALA A 295 15.03 -28.13 -8.43
C ALA A 295 14.91 -27.76 -6.94
N PRO A 296 16.04 -27.68 -6.21
CA PRO A 296 16.03 -27.22 -4.84
C PRO A 296 15.63 -25.75 -4.79
N LEU A 297 14.87 -25.37 -3.76
CA LEU A 297 14.48 -23.97 -3.56
C LEU A 297 15.69 -23.08 -3.24
N THR A 298 16.83 -23.67 -2.82
CA THR A 298 18.06 -22.95 -2.51
C THR A 298 18.73 -22.27 -3.70
N GLU A 299 18.25 -22.50 -4.92
CA GLU A 299 18.64 -21.68 -6.08
C GLU A 299 18.13 -20.23 -5.97
N VAL A 300 17.14 -19.97 -5.11
CA VAL A 300 16.54 -18.64 -4.88
C VAL A 300 16.45 -18.32 -3.38
N LEU A 301 15.97 -19.27 -2.59
CA LEU A 301 15.72 -19.11 -1.15
C LEU A 301 16.96 -19.46 -0.32
N PHE A 302 16.98 -19.05 0.94
CA PHE A 302 18.04 -19.44 1.88
C PHE A 302 17.95 -20.91 2.32
N GLU A 303 16.74 -21.48 2.29
CA GLU A 303 16.50 -22.86 2.72
C GLU A 303 15.77 -23.66 1.63
N ASN A 304 15.97 -24.98 1.62
CA ASN A 304 15.25 -25.87 0.70
C ASN A 304 13.81 -26.18 1.18
N ARG A 305 13.15 -25.21 1.82
CA ARG A 305 11.78 -25.29 2.30
C ARG A 305 11.19 -23.89 2.35
N ILE A 306 9.85 -23.82 2.33
CA ILE A 306 9.09 -22.59 2.54
C ILE A 306 7.86 -22.95 3.37
N THR A 307 7.55 -22.12 4.36
CA THR A 307 6.43 -22.32 5.28
C THR A 307 5.55 -21.07 5.32
N PRO A 308 4.23 -21.21 5.49
CA PRO A 308 3.34 -20.09 5.73
C PRO A 308 3.86 -19.23 6.90
N ASN A 309 4.05 -17.93 6.66
CA ASN A 309 4.34 -16.97 7.73
C ASN A 309 3.02 -16.35 8.26
N GLN A 310 3.12 -15.34 9.12
CA GLN A 310 1.96 -14.59 9.63
C GLN A 310 1.60 -13.37 8.76
N ASN A 311 2.38 -13.09 7.71
CA ASN A 311 2.17 -11.96 6.81
C ASN A 311 1.44 -12.42 5.54
N PHE A 312 0.13 -12.59 5.66
CA PHE A 312 -0.72 -13.10 4.59
C PHE A 312 -1.92 -12.18 4.35
N TYR A 313 -2.46 -12.27 3.14
CA TYR A 313 -3.68 -11.58 2.74
C TYR A 313 -4.71 -12.53 2.14
N ILE A 314 -5.97 -12.13 2.23
CA ILE A 314 -7.12 -12.88 1.73
C ILE A 314 -7.86 -12.05 0.68
N THR A 315 -8.27 -12.71 -0.39
CA THR A 315 -9.24 -12.20 -1.37
C THR A 315 -10.42 -13.16 -1.45
N GLY A 316 -11.41 -12.91 -2.31
CA GLY A 316 -12.50 -13.86 -2.54
C GLY A 316 -12.06 -15.15 -3.24
N LYS A 317 -10.85 -15.20 -3.82
CA LYS A 317 -10.39 -16.34 -4.63
C LYS A 317 -9.13 -17.03 -4.10
N GLY A 318 -8.39 -16.44 -3.16
CA GLY A 318 -7.21 -17.09 -2.61
C GLY A 318 -6.60 -16.41 -1.41
N ILE A 319 -5.51 -17.03 -0.96
CA ILE A 319 -4.64 -16.55 0.12
C ILE A 319 -3.26 -16.28 -0.45
N GLY A 320 -2.69 -15.11 -0.18
CA GLY A 320 -1.32 -14.76 -0.54
C GLY A 320 -0.43 -14.64 0.70
N PHE A 321 0.83 -15.04 0.57
CA PHE A 321 1.87 -14.89 1.59
C PHE A 321 2.93 -13.94 1.07
N SER A 322 3.22 -12.89 1.84
CA SER A 322 4.27 -11.92 1.52
C SER A 322 5.46 -12.17 2.43
N TYR A 323 6.63 -12.37 1.83
CA TYR A 323 7.90 -12.49 2.53
C TYR A 323 8.73 -11.24 2.22
N ASN A 324 9.08 -10.50 3.28
CA ASN A 324 9.82 -9.25 3.13
C ASN A 324 11.26 -9.52 2.63
N PRO A 325 11.96 -8.50 2.09
CA PRO A 325 13.37 -8.65 1.75
C PRO A 325 14.17 -9.20 2.93
N TYR A 326 15.11 -10.11 2.66
CA TYR A 326 15.88 -10.86 3.66
C TYR A 326 15.10 -11.90 4.50
N GLU A 327 13.78 -12.05 4.35
CA GLU A 327 13.05 -13.04 5.16
C GLU A 327 13.36 -14.48 4.71
N ILE A 328 13.34 -14.73 3.39
CA ILE A 328 13.59 -16.07 2.83
C ILE A 328 14.57 -16.07 1.66
N ALA A 329 15.00 -14.91 1.17
CA ALA A 329 15.91 -14.75 0.03
C ALA A 329 16.69 -13.43 0.12
N ALA A 330 17.76 -13.31 -0.68
CA ALA A 330 18.57 -12.10 -0.72
C ALA A 330 17.75 -10.87 -1.15
N TYR A 331 18.11 -9.68 -0.67
CA TYR A 331 17.40 -8.42 -0.97
C TYR A 331 17.20 -8.15 -2.46
N ALA A 332 18.13 -8.60 -3.32
CA ALA A 332 18.01 -8.46 -4.77
C ALA A 332 16.76 -9.13 -5.38
N PHE A 333 16.15 -10.09 -4.68
CA PHE A 333 14.86 -10.68 -5.09
C PHE A 333 13.65 -9.84 -4.68
N GLY A 334 13.83 -8.82 -3.85
CA GLY A 334 12.77 -7.99 -3.29
C GLY A 334 11.79 -8.76 -2.40
N GLU A 335 10.55 -8.27 -2.31
CA GLU A 335 9.46 -8.98 -1.65
C GLU A 335 8.99 -10.17 -2.49
N ILE A 336 8.91 -11.34 -1.87
CA ILE A 336 8.40 -12.55 -2.52
C ILE A 336 6.93 -12.73 -2.13
N ASN A 337 6.03 -12.49 -3.09
CA ASN A 337 4.58 -12.65 -2.91
C ASN A 337 4.07 -13.93 -3.59
N VAL A 338 3.57 -14.87 -2.80
CA VAL A 338 3.12 -16.20 -3.27
C VAL A 338 1.61 -16.37 -3.05
N PHE A 339 0.84 -16.38 -4.14
CA PHE A 339 -0.63 -16.50 -4.10
C PHE A 339 -1.08 -17.94 -4.36
N ILE A 340 -1.94 -18.46 -3.47
CA ILE A 340 -2.52 -19.80 -3.54
C ILE A 340 -4.04 -19.67 -3.72
N PRO A 341 -4.58 -20.07 -4.88
CA PRO A 341 -6.02 -20.11 -5.11
C PRO A 341 -6.73 -21.05 -4.11
N PHE A 342 -7.90 -20.64 -3.60
CA PHE A 342 -8.64 -21.46 -2.63
C PHE A 342 -9.06 -22.82 -3.17
N LYS A 343 -9.27 -22.93 -4.49
CA LYS A 343 -9.52 -24.21 -5.17
C LYS A 343 -8.40 -25.25 -4.95
N GLU A 344 -7.17 -24.84 -4.65
CA GLU A 344 -6.05 -25.78 -4.41
C GLU A 344 -5.97 -26.29 -2.96
N ILE A 345 -6.75 -25.68 -2.05
CA ILE A 345 -6.79 -25.98 -0.61
C ILE A 345 -8.22 -26.11 -0.05
N GLU A 346 -9.22 -26.23 -0.92
CA GLU A 346 -10.64 -26.12 -0.57
C GLU A 346 -11.10 -27.13 0.49
N THR A 347 -10.60 -28.37 0.41
CA THR A 347 -10.91 -29.44 1.38
C THR A 347 -10.29 -29.19 2.75
N ASN A 348 -9.30 -28.28 2.84
CA ASN A 348 -8.62 -27.92 4.08
C ASN A 348 -9.11 -26.60 4.69
N LEU A 349 -9.99 -25.87 4.02
CA LEU A 349 -10.60 -24.64 4.54
C LEU A 349 -11.62 -24.96 5.64
N LEU A 350 -11.61 -24.17 6.70
CA LEU A 350 -12.58 -24.29 7.79
C LEU A 350 -13.99 -23.89 7.30
N PRO A 351 -15.06 -24.61 7.73
CA PRO A 351 -16.43 -24.27 7.34
C PRO A 351 -16.83 -22.83 7.67
N SER A 352 -16.42 -22.32 8.84
CA SER A 352 -16.66 -20.93 9.26
C SER A 352 -16.05 -19.93 8.28
N PHE A 353 -14.85 -20.20 7.77
CA PHE A 353 -14.20 -19.34 6.78
C PHE A 353 -14.90 -19.38 5.42
N LYS A 354 -15.36 -20.57 4.99
CA LYS A 354 -16.09 -20.69 3.71
C LYS A 354 -17.34 -19.80 3.66
N GLN A 355 -17.99 -19.53 4.79
CA GLN A 355 -19.14 -18.62 4.88
C GLN A 355 -18.77 -17.15 4.58
N LEU A 356 -17.50 -16.77 4.73
CA LEU A 356 -17.00 -15.43 4.39
C LEU A 356 -16.71 -15.27 2.89
N LEU A 357 -16.57 -16.38 2.14
CA LEU A 357 -16.31 -16.39 0.70
C LEU A 357 -17.59 -16.41 -0.16
N GLN A 358 -18.74 -16.74 0.46
CA GLN A 358 -20.08 -16.69 -0.13
C GLN A 358 -20.64 -15.28 -0.04
#